data_AF-A0A959Z183-F1
#
_entry.id   AF-A0A959Z183-F1
#
_cell.length_a   1.000
_cell.length_b   1.000
_cell.length_c   1.000
_cell.angle_alpha   90.00
_cell.angle_beta   90.00
_cell.angle_gamma   90.00
#
_symmetry.space_group_name_H-M   'P 1'
#
loop_
_entity.id
_entity.type
_entity.pdbx_description
1 polymer ?
#
loop_
_entity_poly.entity_id
_entity_poly.type
_entity_poly.pdbx_seq_one_letter_code
_entity_poly.pdbx_strand_id
1 'polypeptide(L)'
;MNTLDLRTTAWLTLAHVALMLTAGLILIIAFDFPDILRAPMETTLELFHRNRQWTVPAYYLFTLTGITTMGVVLLLYRSLDFQQSTTAFLAMVSGVLFGLTSSLGFVRWPFLMDHLATLTADAGPERLEDIRLVYDAFHLYAGVSVGENFAFWFEA
;
A
#
# COMPACT_ATOMS: atom_id res chain seq x y z
N MET A 1 4.39 31.46 -10.85
CA MET A 1 4.43 29.98 -10.95
C MET A 1 5.60 29.53 -11.81
N ASN A 2 6.49 28.69 -11.28
CA ASN A 2 7.57 28.09 -12.05
C ASN A 2 6.99 27.01 -12.97
N THR A 3 7.13 27.15 -14.29
CA THR A 3 6.60 26.19 -15.28
C THR A 3 7.22 24.80 -15.12
N LEU A 4 8.44 24.73 -14.60
CA LEU A 4 9.11 23.47 -14.28
C LEU A 4 8.41 22.72 -13.13
N ASP A 5 8.07 23.41 -12.05
CA ASP A 5 7.41 22.82 -10.87
C ASP A 5 6.03 22.25 -11.26
N LEU A 6 5.26 22.98 -12.07
CA LEU A 6 3.98 22.50 -12.62
C LEU A 6 4.14 21.26 -13.49
N ARG A 7 5.11 21.26 -14.40
CA ARG A 7 5.36 20.13 -15.29
C ARG A 7 5.79 18.88 -14.51
N THR A 8 6.64 19.04 -13.51
CA THR A 8 7.05 17.95 -12.61
C THR A 8 5.86 17.42 -11.82
N THR A 9 5.02 18.31 -11.28
CA THR A 9 3.79 17.93 -10.56
C THR A 9 2.87 17.11 -11.46
N ALA A 10 2.60 17.60 -12.69
CA ALA A 10 1.73 16.91 -13.64
C ALA A 10 2.26 15.52 -14.02
N TRP A 11 3.55 15.39 -14.33
CA TRP A 11 4.15 14.09 -14.66
C TRP A 11 4.14 13.13 -13.47
N LEU A 12 4.43 13.60 -12.26
CA LEU A 12 4.38 12.76 -11.07
C LEU A 12 2.96 12.26 -10.79
N THR A 13 1.95 13.13 -10.94
CA THR A 13 0.54 12.72 -10.79
C THR A 13 0.14 11.68 -11.84
N LEU A 14 0.54 11.85 -13.11
CA LEU A 14 0.27 10.87 -14.16
C LEU A 14 0.95 9.53 -13.87
N ALA A 15 2.21 9.56 -13.42
CA ALA A 15 2.95 8.36 -13.02
C ALA A 15 2.29 7.66 -11.82
N HIS A 16 1.85 8.42 -10.80
CA HIS A 16 1.12 7.90 -9.65
C HIS A 16 -0.16 7.17 -10.07
N VAL A 17 -0.98 7.78 -10.93
CA VAL A 17 -2.22 7.17 -11.44
C VAL A 17 -1.90 5.88 -12.21
N ALA A 18 -0.89 5.90 -13.07
CA ALA A 18 -0.48 4.70 -13.81
C ALA A 18 -0.04 3.57 -12.87
N LEU A 19 0.81 3.87 -11.88
CA LEU A 19 1.27 2.90 -10.87
C LEU A 19 0.08 2.28 -10.12
N MET A 20 -0.85 3.12 -9.64
CA MET A 20 -2.02 2.68 -8.89
C MET A 20 -2.92 1.77 -9.71
N LEU A 21 -3.23 2.15 -10.94
CA LEU A 21 -4.08 1.35 -11.83
C LEU A 21 -3.40 0.03 -12.19
N THR A 22 -2.11 0.04 -12.53
CA THR A 22 -1.37 -1.19 -12.87
C THR A 22 -1.31 -2.14 -11.67
N ALA A 23 -0.93 -1.65 -10.49
CA ALA A 23 -0.87 -2.46 -9.28
C ALA A 23 -2.23 -3.06 -8.91
N GLY A 24 -3.28 -2.21 -8.90
CA GLY A 24 -4.63 -2.61 -8.56
C GLY A 24 -5.19 -3.66 -9.53
N LEU A 25 -5.02 -3.47 -10.84
CA LEU A 25 -5.48 -4.42 -11.85
C LEU A 25 -4.76 -5.77 -11.72
N ILE A 26 -3.44 -5.78 -11.49
CA ILE A 26 -2.70 -7.02 -11.28
C ILE A 26 -3.23 -7.75 -10.04
N LEU A 27 -3.45 -7.05 -8.92
CA LEU A 27 -3.94 -7.66 -7.69
C LEU A 27 -5.38 -8.15 -7.78
N ILE A 28 -6.26 -7.43 -8.48
CA ILE A 28 -7.63 -7.90 -8.75
C ILE A 28 -7.58 -9.22 -9.52
N ILE A 29 -6.78 -9.30 -10.59
CA ILE A 29 -6.75 -10.46 -11.49
C ILE A 29 -5.99 -11.65 -10.87
N ALA A 30 -4.85 -11.39 -10.23
CA ALA A 30 -3.93 -12.44 -9.76
C ALA A 30 -4.13 -12.81 -8.29
N PHE A 31 -4.81 -11.98 -7.50
CA PHE A 31 -4.89 -12.16 -6.05
C PHE A 31 -6.29 -11.98 -5.47
N ASP A 32 -7.31 -11.70 -6.29
CA ASP A 32 -8.69 -11.48 -5.82
C ASP A 32 -8.81 -10.35 -4.79
N PHE A 33 -7.99 -9.30 -4.99
CA PHE A 33 -8.01 -8.12 -4.15
C PHE A 33 -9.26 -7.27 -4.42
N PRO A 34 -9.93 -6.71 -3.38
CA PRO A 34 -9.56 -6.72 -1.96
C PRO A 34 -10.18 -7.88 -1.15
N ASP A 35 -11.02 -8.72 -1.76
CA ASP A 35 -11.82 -9.70 -1.03
C ASP A 35 -10.98 -10.80 -0.35
N ILE A 36 -9.85 -11.16 -0.96
CA ILE A 36 -8.86 -12.10 -0.39
C ILE A 36 -8.34 -11.68 1.00
N LEU A 37 -8.41 -10.39 1.34
CA LEU A 37 -7.95 -9.88 2.64
C LEU A 37 -8.86 -10.32 3.80
N ARG A 38 -10.09 -10.75 3.49
CA ARG A 38 -11.06 -11.24 4.47
C ARG A 38 -11.10 -12.78 4.53
N ALA A 39 -10.31 -13.44 3.69
CA ALA A 39 -10.22 -14.89 3.66
C ALA A 39 -9.34 -15.42 4.81
N PRO A 40 -9.44 -16.72 5.14
CA PRO A 40 -8.53 -17.36 6.09
C PRO A 40 -7.07 -17.30 5.63
N MET A 41 -6.14 -17.28 6.59
CA MET A 41 -4.69 -17.21 6.36
C MET A 41 -4.20 -18.22 5.33
N GLU A 42 -4.66 -19.47 5.38
CA GLU A 42 -4.23 -20.53 4.46
C GLU A 42 -4.61 -20.18 3.02
N THR A 43 -5.85 -19.77 2.79
CA THR A 43 -6.34 -19.39 1.46
C THR A 43 -5.58 -18.18 0.93
N THR A 44 -5.38 -17.16 1.78
CA THR A 44 -4.66 -15.94 1.41
C THR A 44 -3.20 -16.24 1.06
N LEU A 45 -2.46 -16.94 1.93
CA LEU A 45 -1.04 -17.23 1.71
C LEU A 45 -0.80 -18.23 0.59
N GLU A 46 -1.68 -19.23 0.41
CA GLU A 46 -1.59 -20.17 -0.71
C GLU A 46 -1.77 -19.46 -2.05
N LEU A 47 -2.80 -18.64 -2.20
CA LEU A 47 -3.03 -17.88 -3.43
C LEU A 47 -1.88 -16.89 -3.69
N PHE A 48 -1.39 -16.24 -2.63
CA PHE A 48 -0.25 -15.34 -2.72
C PHE A 48 1.00 -16.06 -3.21
N HIS A 49 1.33 -17.22 -2.64
CA HIS A 49 2.49 -18.02 -3.04
C HIS A 49 2.38 -18.52 -4.48
N ARG A 50 1.20 -19.04 -4.84
CA ARG A 50 0.91 -19.58 -6.17
C ARG A 50 1.12 -18.53 -7.26
N ASN A 51 0.72 -17.28 -6.99
CA ASN A 51 0.83 -16.16 -7.92
C ASN A 51 1.97 -15.20 -7.60
N ARG A 52 2.98 -15.63 -6.82
CA ARG A 52 4.06 -14.77 -6.29
C ARG A 52 4.77 -13.89 -7.32
N GLN A 53 4.91 -14.40 -8.55
CA GLN A 53 5.56 -13.68 -9.66
C GLN A 53 4.79 -12.40 -10.06
N TRP A 54 3.50 -12.33 -9.73
CA TRP A 54 2.62 -11.19 -9.98
C TRP A 54 2.32 -10.41 -8.70
N THR A 55 2.01 -11.11 -7.60
CA THR A 55 1.57 -10.47 -6.34
C THR A 55 2.69 -9.65 -5.69
N VAL A 56 3.92 -10.19 -5.62
CA VAL A 56 5.05 -9.49 -4.98
C VAL A 56 5.38 -8.18 -5.72
N PRO A 57 5.61 -8.16 -7.06
CA PRO A 57 5.81 -6.90 -7.77
C PRO A 57 4.63 -5.93 -7.65
N ALA A 58 3.39 -6.42 -7.70
CA ALA A 58 2.22 -5.55 -7.60
C ALA A 58 2.12 -4.85 -6.23
N TYR A 59 2.44 -5.54 -5.14
CA TYR A 59 2.50 -4.90 -3.81
C TYR A 59 3.69 -3.93 -3.66
N TYR A 60 4.81 -4.15 -4.36
CA TYR A 60 5.84 -3.12 -4.48
C TYR A 60 5.30 -1.87 -5.19
N LEU A 61 4.57 -2.03 -6.29
CA LEU A 61 3.95 -0.91 -7.00
C LEU A 61 2.92 -0.17 -6.11
N PHE A 62 2.09 -0.88 -5.35
CA PHE A 62 1.21 -0.26 -4.34
C PHE A 62 1.95 0.38 -3.17
N THR A 63 3.11 -0.13 -2.78
CA THR A 63 3.94 0.59 -1.80
C THR A 63 4.43 1.92 -2.38
N LEU A 64 4.80 1.94 -3.67
CA LEU A 64 5.20 3.16 -4.39
C LEU A 64 4.04 4.15 -4.59
N THR A 65 2.78 3.71 -4.61
CA THR A 65 1.65 4.66 -4.70
C THR A 65 1.60 5.56 -3.47
N GLY A 66 1.79 5.03 -2.26
CA GLY A 66 1.85 5.86 -1.04
C GLY A 66 3.01 6.86 -1.05
N ILE A 67 4.20 6.44 -1.52
CA ILE A 67 5.37 7.33 -1.65
C ILE A 67 5.10 8.44 -2.68
N THR A 68 4.54 8.07 -3.83
CA THR A 68 4.21 9.05 -4.87
C THR A 68 3.08 9.99 -4.45
N THR A 69 2.11 9.53 -3.64
CA THR A 69 1.09 10.40 -3.03
C THR A 69 1.73 11.50 -2.19
N MET A 70 2.70 11.18 -1.32
CA MET A 70 3.42 12.20 -0.55
C MET A 70 4.06 13.24 -1.46
N GLY A 71 4.75 12.79 -2.53
CA GLY A 71 5.38 13.67 -3.51
C GLY A 71 4.37 14.56 -4.23
N VAL A 72 3.24 14.00 -4.66
CA VAL A 72 2.15 14.72 -5.34
C VAL A 72 1.58 15.80 -4.44
N VAL A 73 1.22 15.51 -3.19
CA VAL A 73 0.61 16.51 -2.30
C VAL A 73 1.59 17.62 -1.91
N LEU A 74 2.87 17.30 -1.70
CA LEU A 74 3.92 18.29 -1.43
C LEU A 74 4.13 19.22 -2.63
N LEU A 75 4.18 18.66 -3.85
CA LEU A 75 4.35 19.44 -5.07
C LEU A 75 3.10 20.25 -5.42
N LEU A 76 1.90 19.73 -5.17
CA LEU A 76 0.65 20.49 -5.33
C LEU A 76 0.60 21.69 -4.37
N TYR A 77 0.89 21.48 -3.09
CA TYR A 77 0.94 22.55 -2.10
C TYR A 77 1.90 23.68 -2.50
N ARG A 78 3.07 23.31 -3.03
CA ARG A 78 4.08 24.28 -3.50
C ARG A 78 3.71 24.94 -4.83
N SER A 79 3.25 24.17 -5.82
CA SER A 79 3.06 24.63 -7.20
C SER A 79 1.83 25.52 -7.37
N LEU A 80 0.83 25.36 -6.49
CA LEU A 80 -0.41 26.14 -6.47
C LEU A 80 -0.35 27.35 -5.51
N ASP A 81 0.83 27.64 -4.97
CA ASP A 81 1.10 28.78 -4.08
C ASP A 81 0.18 28.82 -2.84
N PHE A 82 -0.08 27.64 -2.25
CA PHE A 82 -0.98 27.49 -1.11
C PHE A 82 -0.31 27.76 0.25
N GLN A 83 0.89 28.32 0.29
CA GLN A 83 1.70 28.44 1.51
C GLN A 83 1.08 29.35 2.57
N GLN A 84 0.17 30.24 2.18
CA GLN A 84 -0.57 31.11 3.10
C GLN A 84 -1.86 30.47 3.64
N SER A 85 -2.27 29.32 3.09
CA SER A 85 -3.52 28.66 3.44
C SER A 85 -3.29 27.58 4.49
N THR A 86 -3.80 27.82 5.71
CA THR A 86 -3.78 26.83 6.79
C THR A 86 -4.54 25.55 6.41
N THR A 87 -5.66 25.67 5.70
CA THR A 87 -6.44 24.49 5.27
C THR A 87 -5.68 23.66 4.26
N ALA A 88 -4.99 24.29 3.31
CA ALA A 88 -4.16 23.59 2.34
C ALA A 88 -2.92 22.95 2.99
N PHE A 89 -2.36 23.59 4.01
CA PHE A 89 -1.27 22.99 4.80
C PHE A 89 -1.74 21.73 5.52
N LEU A 90 -2.90 21.78 6.20
CA LEU A 90 -3.47 20.62 6.88
C LEU A 90 -3.79 19.49 5.88
N ALA A 91 -4.38 19.81 4.73
CA ALA A 91 -4.65 18.83 3.67
C ALA A 91 -3.36 18.18 3.14
N MET A 92 -2.29 18.95 2.96
CA MET A 92 -0.98 18.41 2.58
C MET A 92 -0.41 17.47 3.65
N VAL A 93 -0.47 17.86 4.92
CA VAL A 93 0.00 17.01 6.03
C VAL A 93 -0.80 15.71 6.09
N SER A 94 -2.13 15.77 5.98
CA SER A 94 -2.98 14.58 5.90
C SER A 94 -2.59 13.70 4.72
N GLY A 95 -2.43 14.26 3.52
CA GLY A 95 -2.01 13.50 2.34
C GLY A 95 -0.64 12.81 2.50
N VAL A 96 0.31 13.45 3.19
CA VAL A 96 1.61 12.83 3.51
C VAL A 96 1.45 11.68 4.50
N LEU A 97 0.63 11.86 5.55
CA LEU A 97 0.36 10.82 6.54
C LEU A 97 -0.39 9.63 5.93
N PHE A 98 -1.38 9.90 5.07
CA PHE A 98 -2.07 8.88 4.28
C PHE A 98 -1.10 8.07 3.42
N GLY A 99 -0.21 8.75 2.70
CA GLY A 99 0.82 8.08 1.89
C GLY A 99 1.72 7.19 2.75
N LEU A 100 2.08 7.64 3.96
CA LEU A 100 2.98 6.93 4.86
C LEU A 100 2.34 5.66 5.41
N THR A 101 1.14 5.78 5.97
CA THR A 101 0.40 4.67 6.55
C THR A 101 0.03 3.64 5.49
N SER A 102 -0.36 4.09 4.29
CA SER A 102 -0.65 3.22 3.14
C SER A 102 0.59 2.43 2.71
N SER A 103 1.74 3.11 2.54
CA SER A 103 3.00 2.43 2.20
C SER A 103 3.41 1.40 3.25
N LEU A 104 3.24 1.70 4.54
CA LEU A 104 3.53 0.76 5.62
C LEU A 104 2.57 -0.45 5.61
N GLY A 105 1.30 -0.25 5.26
CA GLY A 105 0.32 -1.32 5.09
C GLY A 105 0.67 -2.26 3.93
N PHE A 106 1.14 -1.72 2.80
CA PHE A 106 1.46 -2.50 1.61
C PHE A 106 2.84 -3.17 1.66
N VAL A 107 3.86 -2.51 2.23
CA VAL A 107 5.24 -3.02 2.22
C VAL A 107 5.39 -4.35 2.95
N ARG A 108 4.48 -4.68 3.89
CA ARG A 108 4.52 -5.97 4.59
C ARG A 108 4.32 -7.17 3.66
N TRP A 109 3.63 -7.00 2.53
CA TRP A 109 3.32 -8.09 1.61
C TRP A 109 4.55 -8.71 0.94
N PRO A 110 5.42 -7.93 0.25
CA PRO A 110 6.60 -8.48 -0.41
C PRO A 110 7.67 -9.03 0.54
N PHE A 111 7.61 -8.72 1.84
CA PHE A 111 8.59 -9.19 2.83
C PHE A 111 8.00 -10.25 3.76
N LEU A 112 7.09 -9.83 4.65
CA LEU A 112 6.56 -10.71 5.67
C LEU A 112 5.60 -11.74 5.08
N MET A 113 4.64 -11.32 4.25
CA MET A 113 3.64 -12.26 3.70
C MET A 113 4.27 -13.26 2.74
N ASP A 114 5.22 -12.85 1.91
CA ASP A 114 5.98 -13.77 1.05
C ASP A 114 6.78 -14.80 1.85
N HIS A 115 7.41 -14.36 2.95
CA HIS A 115 8.12 -15.26 3.85
C HIS A 115 7.17 -16.27 4.51
N LEU A 116 6.06 -15.80 5.10
CA LEU A 116 5.06 -16.68 5.72
C LEU A 116 4.43 -17.64 4.70
N ALA A 117 4.17 -17.18 3.48
CA ALA A 117 3.63 -18.00 2.41
C ALA A 117 4.58 -19.15 2.02
N THR A 118 5.89 -18.87 1.96
CA THR A 118 6.91 -19.89 1.73
C THR A 118 6.99 -20.89 2.89
N LEU A 119 6.92 -20.42 4.14
CA LEU A 119 6.94 -21.30 5.31
C LEU A 119 5.70 -22.20 5.39
N THR A 120 4.55 -21.70 4.96
CA THR A 120 3.27 -22.42 4.98
C THR A 120 3.28 -23.62 4.03
N ALA A 121 3.96 -23.49 2.87
CA ALA A 121 4.00 -24.54 1.84
C ALA A 121 4.63 -25.87 2.34
N ASP A 122 5.56 -25.79 3.29
CA ASP A 122 6.30 -26.94 3.83
C ASP A 122 5.93 -27.26 5.30
N ALA A 123 4.93 -26.60 5.88
CA ALA A 123 4.62 -26.69 7.30
C ALA A 123 3.74 -27.89 7.67
N GLY A 124 4.12 -28.60 8.75
CA GLY A 124 3.23 -29.51 9.46
C GLY A 124 2.24 -28.77 10.39
N PRO A 125 1.26 -29.46 10.98
CA PRO A 125 0.16 -28.84 11.74
C PRO A 125 0.60 -27.89 12.87
N GLU A 126 1.58 -28.29 13.67
CA GLU A 126 2.11 -27.48 14.78
C GLU A 126 2.70 -26.15 14.29
N ARG A 127 3.46 -26.19 13.18
CA ARG A 127 4.10 -25.01 12.61
C ARG A 127 3.08 -24.06 11.95
N LEU A 128 1.94 -24.57 11.48
CA LEU A 128 0.87 -23.75 10.92
C LEU A 128 0.20 -22.87 11.98
N GLU A 129 0.05 -23.36 13.22
CA GLU A 129 -0.51 -22.56 14.31
C GLU A 129 0.37 -21.35 14.65
N ASP A 130 1.69 -21.55 14.71
CA ASP A 130 2.66 -20.47 14.93
C ASP A 130 2.63 -19.43 13.81
N ILE A 131 2.60 -19.89 12.54
CA ILE A 131 2.50 -19.02 11.37
C ILE A 131 1.22 -18.20 11.42
N ARG A 132 0.09 -18.83 11.81
CA ARG A 132 -1.20 -18.16 11.92
C ARG A 132 -1.18 -17.06 12.96
N LEU A 133 -0.59 -17.31 14.14
CA LEU A 133 -0.46 -16.30 15.18
C LEU A 133 0.31 -15.06 14.67
N VAL A 134 1.42 -15.27 13.97
CA VAL A 134 2.21 -14.16 13.39
C VAL A 134 1.42 -13.46 12.28
N TYR A 135 0.76 -14.20 11.40
CA TYR A 135 -0.08 -13.64 10.34
C TYR A 135 -1.17 -12.75 10.93
N ASP A 136 -1.95 -13.25 11.88
CA ASP A 136 -3.08 -12.55 12.49
C ASP A 136 -2.63 -11.30 13.25
N ALA A 137 -1.53 -11.38 14.01
CA ALA A 137 -0.96 -10.24 14.73
C ALA A 137 -0.58 -9.10 13.78
N PHE A 138 0.11 -9.42 12.68
CA PHE A 138 0.50 -8.40 11.69
C PHE A 138 -0.65 -7.99 10.77
N HIS A 139 -1.63 -8.85 10.53
CA HIS A 139 -2.85 -8.50 9.83
C HIS A 139 -3.64 -7.46 10.62
N LEU A 140 -3.86 -7.68 11.91
CA LEU A 140 -4.55 -6.75 12.78
C LEU A 140 -3.78 -5.43 12.97
N TYR A 141 -2.48 -5.52 13.25
CA TYR A 141 -1.68 -4.33 13.53
C TYR A 141 -1.33 -3.55 12.26
N ALA A 142 -0.56 -4.15 11.35
CA ALA A 142 -0.04 -3.44 10.18
C ALA A 142 -1.06 -3.31 9.05
N GLY A 143 -1.93 -4.31 8.87
CA GLY A 143 -3.01 -4.26 7.88
C GLY A 143 -4.15 -3.35 8.33
N VAL A 144 -4.96 -3.83 9.27
CA VAL A 144 -6.19 -3.15 9.68
C VAL A 144 -5.91 -1.84 10.40
N SER A 145 -5.02 -1.82 11.41
CA SER A 145 -4.84 -0.61 12.22
C SER A 145 -4.06 0.47 11.48
N VAL A 146 -2.88 0.14 10.94
CA VAL A 146 -2.02 1.12 10.25
C VAL A 146 -2.47 1.35 8.81
N GLY A 147 -2.55 0.28 8.01
CA GLY A 147 -2.81 0.37 6.58
C GLY A 147 -4.23 0.80 6.21
N GLU A 148 -5.23 0.44 7.00
CA GLU A 148 -6.63 0.79 6.72
C GLU A 148 -7.12 1.94 7.61
N ASN A 149 -7.11 1.80 8.95
CA ASN A 149 -7.73 2.79 9.85
C ASN A 149 -6.96 4.12 9.87
N PHE A 150 -5.65 4.10 10.11
CA PHE A 150 -4.87 5.34 10.12
C PHE A 150 -4.81 5.97 8.74
N ALA A 151 -4.67 5.19 7.67
CA ALA A 151 -4.78 5.74 6.32
C ALA A 151 -6.13 6.44 6.13
N PHE A 152 -7.25 5.78 6.43
CA PHE A 152 -8.59 6.36 6.30
C PHE A 152 -8.76 7.67 7.09
N TRP A 153 -8.18 7.80 8.29
CA TRP A 153 -8.25 9.06 9.06
C TRP A 153 -7.57 10.24 8.37
N PHE A 154 -6.61 9.98 7.49
CA PHE A 154 -5.86 10.99 6.77
C PHE A 154 -6.29 11.13 5.30
N GLU A 155 -7.28 10.34 4.87
CA GLU A 155 -7.93 10.48 3.57
C GLU A 155 -8.74 11.78 3.59
N ALA A 156 -8.16 12.84 3.02
CA ALA A 156 -8.68 14.21 3.02
C ALA A 156 -9.56 14.52 1.81
#